data_AF-A0A024G6T0-F1
#
_entry.id   AF-A0A024G6T0-F1
#
_cell.length_a   1.000
_cell.length_b   1.000
_cell.length_c   1.000
_cell.angle_alpha   90.00
_cell.angle_beta   90.00
_cell.angle_gamma   90.00
#
_symmetry.space_group_name_H-M   'P 1'
#
loop_
_entity.id
_entity.type
_entity.pdbx_description
1 polymer ?
#
loop_
_entity_poly.entity_id
_entity_poly.type
_entity_poly.pdbx_seq_one_letter_code
_entity_poly.pdbx_strand_id
1 'polypeptide(L)'
;MNSNSDKIHSFRSNALQIVCTVYHNTAQELAMAPIRHHINEHAVVGVNDMVLLTDVSEAGILKNLKHRHASDIIYTYIGQVLVVLNPYKWLNIYDDTTLKRYVHQNRIDVPPHVFSISEDAYRMMLLEKDHQCIIISGESGAGKTEASKQIQNYIATISQSGTGIDKIKRVFLESNPLLEAFGNAKTGRNNNSSRFGKFFELFFDEMGQPQGGKVTNYLLEKSRIIKPRKEERNFHIFYQILRGLPQNSSFTEKLGLSGTTKKPHHFKNLNISECYDIDGVDDQKEFDDTMKAMQHVGMKKRQIELVIQACVAILHLGNVDFRDETIQDAEGSAIKSTDPLITCCKLL
;
A
#
# COMPACT_ATOMS: atom_id res chain seq x y z
N MET A 1 21.10 -0.71 -19.00
CA MET A 1 20.06 -1.62 -18.48
C MET A 1 20.58 -2.72 -17.54
N ASN A 2 21.86 -2.73 -17.11
CA ASN A 2 22.39 -3.65 -16.09
C ASN A 2 23.15 -2.87 -15.01
N SER A 3 22.45 -2.20 -14.09
CA SER A 3 23.08 -1.60 -12.90
C SER A 3 22.28 -1.76 -11.61
N ASN A 4 21.10 -2.39 -11.67
CA ASN A 4 20.20 -2.54 -10.52
C ASN A 4 20.06 -3.99 -10.04
N SER A 5 20.46 -5.00 -10.83
CA SER A 5 20.61 -6.37 -10.34
C SER A 5 21.69 -6.45 -9.26
N ASP A 6 22.79 -5.71 -9.45
CA ASP A 6 23.96 -5.79 -8.60
C ASP A 6 23.72 -5.14 -7.22
N LYS A 7 22.84 -4.14 -7.15
CA LYS A 7 22.40 -3.56 -5.87
C LYS A 7 21.59 -4.54 -5.04
N ILE A 8 20.69 -5.32 -5.65
CA ILE A 8 19.90 -6.32 -4.92
C ILE A 8 20.77 -7.49 -4.45
N HIS A 9 21.83 -7.82 -5.21
CA HIS A 9 22.77 -8.87 -4.82
C HIS A 9 23.67 -8.50 -3.62
N SER A 10 23.98 -7.22 -3.37
CA SER A 10 24.76 -6.82 -2.19
C SER A 10 23.97 -6.85 -0.87
N PHE A 11 22.64 -6.91 -0.90
CA PHE A 11 21.80 -6.96 0.31
C PHE A 11 21.62 -8.38 0.89
N ARG A 12 22.16 -9.43 0.24
CA ARG A 12 21.84 -10.83 0.58
C ARG A 12 22.38 -11.30 1.93
N SER A 13 23.36 -10.62 2.54
CA SER A 13 23.91 -11.01 3.85
C SER A 13 23.23 -10.34 5.05
N ASN A 14 22.58 -9.17 4.88
CA ASN A 14 22.09 -8.34 6.00
C ASN A 14 20.60 -7.94 5.88
N ALA A 15 19.80 -8.61 5.04
CA ALA A 15 18.38 -8.28 4.90
C ALA A 15 17.56 -8.84 6.08
N LEU A 16 16.89 -7.95 6.82
CA LEU A 16 15.87 -8.33 7.80
C LEU A 16 14.56 -8.64 7.09
N GLN A 17 13.82 -9.65 7.55
CA GLN A 17 12.62 -10.13 6.86
C GLN A 17 11.39 -10.08 7.75
N ILE A 18 10.31 -9.51 7.21
CA ILE A 18 8.98 -9.51 7.81
C ILE A 18 8.04 -10.27 6.88
N VAL A 19 7.40 -11.31 7.40
CA VAL A 19 6.40 -12.11 6.68
C VAL A 19 5.02 -11.79 7.26
N CYS A 20 4.21 -11.11 6.47
CA CYS A 20 2.83 -10.80 6.79
C CYS A 20 1.91 -11.92 6.27
N THR A 21 1.00 -12.41 7.10
CA THR A 21 0.04 -13.45 6.73
C THR A 21 -1.36 -13.17 7.29
N VAL A 22 -2.34 -13.92 6.82
CA VAL A 22 -3.74 -13.87 7.25
C VAL A 22 -4.18 -15.26 7.69
N TYR A 23 -5.07 -15.33 8.68
CA TYR A 23 -5.82 -16.57 8.92
C TYR A 23 -6.91 -16.71 7.85
N HIS A 24 -6.74 -17.65 6.93
CA HIS A 24 -7.85 -18.13 6.11
C HIS A 24 -8.61 -19.17 6.93
N ASN A 25 -9.54 -18.73 7.78
CA ASN A 25 -10.51 -19.68 8.33
C ASN A 25 -11.49 -20.05 7.22
N THR A 26 -11.49 -21.31 6.79
CA THR A 26 -12.73 -21.92 6.30
C THR A 26 -13.77 -21.72 7.40
N ALA A 27 -14.96 -21.26 7.04
CA ALA A 27 -16.02 -20.82 7.95
C ALA A 27 -16.55 -21.88 8.96
N GLN A 28 -15.92 -23.06 9.05
CA GLN A 28 -16.34 -24.18 9.89
C GLN A 28 -15.64 -24.30 11.25
N GLU A 29 -14.48 -23.68 11.50
CA GLU A 29 -13.78 -23.84 12.80
C GLU A 29 -14.08 -22.76 13.85
N LEU A 30 -14.79 -21.68 13.50
CA LEU A 30 -15.14 -20.60 14.44
C LEU A 30 -16.35 -20.91 15.33
N ALA A 31 -17.07 -21.99 15.05
CA ALA A 31 -18.22 -22.43 15.83
C ALA A 31 -17.90 -23.73 16.59
N MET A 32 -16.94 -23.70 17.52
CA MET A 32 -16.97 -24.50 18.76
C MET A 32 -15.73 -24.25 19.63
N ALA A 33 -15.83 -23.33 20.58
CA ALA A 33 -15.49 -23.55 22.00
C ALA A 33 -15.67 -22.24 22.78
N PRO A 34 -16.56 -22.18 23.80
CA PRO A 34 -16.58 -21.05 24.72
C PRO A 34 -15.33 -21.12 25.60
N ILE A 35 -14.36 -20.24 25.36
CA ILE A 35 -13.21 -20.10 26.26
C ILE A 35 -13.67 -19.33 27.49
N ARG A 36 -13.80 -20.05 28.62
CA ARG A 36 -14.08 -19.47 29.93
C ARG A 36 -12.96 -18.48 30.30
N HIS A 37 -13.34 -17.27 30.68
CA HIS A 37 -12.45 -16.30 31.31
C HIS A 37 -11.97 -16.84 32.67
N HIS A 38 -10.81 -17.47 32.68
CA HIS A 38 -9.93 -17.47 33.85
C HIS A 38 -8.70 -16.65 33.49
N ILE A 39 -8.70 -15.38 33.92
CA ILE A 39 -7.51 -14.53 33.89
C ILE A 39 -6.57 -15.13 34.93
N ASN A 40 -5.58 -15.90 34.45
CA ASN A 40 -4.43 -16.27 35.23
C ASN A 40 -3.31 -15.31 34.80
N GLU A 41 -2.89 -14.40 35.69
CA GLU A 41 -1.93 -13.30 35.43
C GLU A 41 -0.51 -13.78 35.03
N HIS A 42 -0.30 -15.08 34.86
CA HIS A 42 0.98 -15.68 34.43
C HIS A 42 0.86 -16.76 33.34
N ALA A 43 -0.26 -16.84 32.60
CA ALA A 43 -0.33 -17.76 31.47
C ALA A 43 0.60 -17.27 30.33
N VAL A 44 1.75 -17.93 30.15
CA VAL A 44 2.66 -17.68 29.02
C VAL A 44 1.92 -18.00 27.72
N VAL A 45 1.53 -16.97 26.97
CA VAL A 45 0.80 -17.12 25.70
C VAL A 45 1.78 -17.51 24.58
N GLY A 46 1.98 -18.81 24.44
CA GLY A 46 2.87 -19.38 23.41
C GLY A 46 4.32 -18.90 23.57
N VAL A 47 5.13 -19.15 22.55
CA VAL A 47 6.53 -18.70 22.50
C VAL A 47 6.69 -17.46 21.63
N ASN A 48 7.57 -16.54 22.05
CA ASN A 48 7.91 -15.34 21.31
C ASN A 48 8.80 -15.63 20.10
N ASP A 49 9.66 -16.65 20.17
CA ASP A 49 10.45 -17.16 19.06
C ASP A 49 10.15 -18.64 18.86
N MET A 50 9.67 -18.98 17.65
CA MET A 50 9.27 -20.33 17.30
C MET A 50 10.45 -21.29 17.12
N VAL A 51 11.70 -20.81 17.11
CA VAL A 51 12.89 -21.67 17.26
C VAL A 51 12.89 -22.39 18.63
N LEU A 52 12.18 -21.86 19.62
CA LEU A 52 12.06 -22.46 20.95
C LEU A 52 10.89 -23.46 21.08
N LEU A 53 10.17 -23.75 19.98
CA LEU A 53 9.10 -24.75 20.01
C LEU A 53 9.67 -26.15 20.23
N THR A 54 9.03 -26.93 21.10
CA THR A 54 9.32 -28.35 21.27
C THR A 54 8.85 -29.17 20.06
N ASP A 55 7.76 -28.75 19.43
CA ASP A 55 7.22 -29.32 18.19
C ASP A 55 7.36 -28.29 17.06
N VAL A 56 8.36 -28.49 16.21
CA VAL A 56 8.66 -27.64 15.05
C VAL A 56 7.89 -28.04 13.79
N SER A 57 6.91 -28.94 13.90
CA SER A 57 6.03 -29.27 12.79
C SER A 57 5.17 -28.07 12.37
N GLU A 58 4.62 -28.13 11.16
CA GLU A 58 3.65 -27.14 10.68
C GLU A 58 2.47 -26.98 11.65
N ALA A 59 2.01 -28.08 12.24
CA ALA A 59 0.94 -28.07 13.23
C ALA A 59 1.36 -27.36 14.53
N GLY A 60 2.59 -27.59 15.01
CA GLY A 60 3.15 -26.92 16.19
C GLY A 60 3.29 -25.41 15.98
N ILE A 61 3.83 -24.99 14.84
CA ILE A 61 3.94 -23.58 14.43
C ILE A 61 2.55 -22.94 14.36
N LEU A 62 1.62 -23.56 13.65
CA LEU A 62 0.26 -23.04 13.49
C LEU A 62 -0.45 -22.91 14.84
N LYS A 63 -0.29 -23.90 15.73
CA LYS A 63 -0.86 -23.88 17.09
C LYS A 63 -0.34 -22.69 17.89
N ASN A 64 0.96 -22.40 17.85
CA ASN A 64 1.54 -21.25 18.54
C ASN A 64 0.97 -19.93 18.00
N LEU A 65 0.93 -19.79 16.67
CA LEU A 65 0.38 -18.61 16.00
C LEU A 65 -1.12 -18.43 16.30
N LYS A 66 -1.94 -19.50 16.27
CA LYS A 66 -3.37 -19.46 16.66
C LYS A 66 -3.53 -18.93 18.08
N HIS A 67 -2.76 -19.48 19.03
CA HIS A 67 -2.89 -19.16 20.45
C HIS A 67 -2.49 -17.71 20.76
N ARG A 68 -1.39 -17.23 20.16
CA ARG A 68 -0.91 -15.84 20.30
C ARG A 68 -1.88 -14.84 19.67
N HIS A 69 -2.34 -15.13 18.45
CA HIS A 69 -3.31 -14.28 17.76
C HIS A 69 -4.64 -14.19 18.51
N ALA A 70 -5.12 -15.30 19.10
CA ALA A 70 -6.34 -15.31 19.92
C ALA A 70 -6.22 -14.43 21.19
N SER A 71 -5.00 -14.06 21.59
CA SER A 71 -4.71 -13.16 22.70
C SER A 71 -4.22 -11.79 22.24
N ASP A 72 -4.50 -11.41 20.99
CA ASP A 72 -4.12 -10.13 20.36
C ASP A 72 -2.61 -9.89 20.23
N ILE A 73 -1.81 -10.95 20.30
CA ILE A 73 -0.36 -10.91 20.08
C ILE A 73 -0.08 -11.31 18.63
N ILE A 74 0.07 -10.31 17.76
CA ILE A 74 0.16 -10.51 16.30
C ILE A 74 1.59 -10.73 15.79
N TYR A 75 2.59 -10.39 16.58
CA TYR A 75 4.01 -10.45 16.23
C TYR A 75 4.67 -11.66 16.87
N THR A 76 5.36 -12.48 16.07
CA THR A 76 6.09 -13.67 16.55
C THR A 76 7.36 -13.85 15.74
N TYR A 77 8.48 -14.15 16.38
CA TYR A 77 9.71 -14.48 15.68
C TYR A 77 9.77 -15.94 15.24
N ILE A 78 10.50 -16.19 14.17
CA ILE A 78 11.07 -17.48 13.83
C ILE A 78 12.51 -17.25 13.37
N GLY A 79 13.46 -17.42 14.29
CA GLY A 79 14.87 -17.16 14.01
C GLY A 79 15.12 -15.69 13.70
N GLN A 80 15.43 -15.32 12.45
CA GLN A 80 15.64 -13.92 12.05
C GLN A 80 14.40 -13.25 11.42
N VAL A 81 13.33 -14.02 11.20
CA VAL A 81 12.13 -13.53 10.52
C VAL A 81 11.08 -13.09 11.55
N LEU A 82 10.45 -11.94 11.32
CA LEU A 82 9.27 -11.51 12.06
C LEU A 82 8.00 -11.91 11.32
N VAL A 83 7.21 -12.80 11.91
CA VAL A 83 5.89 -13.20 11.41
C VAL A 83 4.83 -12.27 11.99
N VAL A 84 3.95 -11.76 11.12
CA VAL A 84 2.84 -10.87 11.46
C VAL A 84 1.54 -11.49 11.01
N LEU A 85 0.59 -11.67 11.93
CA LEU A 85 -0.76 -12.10 11.61
C LEU A 85 -1.70 -10.90 11.63
N ASN A 86 -2.36 -10.60 10.51
CA ASN A 86 -3.28 -9.46 10.45
C ASN A 86 -4.47 -9.66 11.41
N PRO A 87 -4.67 -8.77 12.41
CA PRO A 87 -5.75 -8.90 13.38
C PRO A 87 -7.14 -8.49 12.85
N TYR A 88 -7.21 -7.80 11.70
CA TYR A 88 -8.44 -7.19 11.17
C TYR A 88 -9.18 -6.27 12.16
N LYS A 89 -8.47 -5.75 13.16
CA LYS A 89 -8.96 -4.78 14.15
C LYS A 89 -7.83 -3.88 14.61
N TRP A 90 -8.19 -2.75 15.20
CA TRP A 90 -7.23 -1.82 15.79
C TRP A 90 -6.68 -2.36 17.10
N LEU A 91 -5.36 -2.29 17.26
CA LEU A 91 -4.64 -2.63 18.48
C LEU A 91 -3.83 -1.41 18.91
N ASN A 92 -3.86 -1.07 20.21
CA ASN A 92 -3.07 0.04 20.75
C ASN A 92 -1.64 -0.40 21.07
N ILE A 93 -0.85 -0.69 20.03
CA ILE A 93 0.53 -1.20 20.13
C ILE A 93 1.56 -0.34 19.38
N TYR A 94 1.13 0.82 18.87
CA TYR A 94 1.97 1.72 18.06
C TYR A 94 2.08 3.12 18.65
N ASP A 95 1.72 3.31 19.93
CA ASP A 95 1.83 4.59 20.60
C ASP A 95 3.29 4.97 20.94
N ASP A 96 3.51 6.24 21.27
CA ASP A 96 4.84 6.76 21.60
C ASP A 96 5.47 6.05 22.81
N THR A 97 4.65 5.60 23.76
CA THR A 97 5.10 4.85 24.93
C THR A 97 5.68 3.51 24.51
N THR A 98 4.97 2.78 23.65
CA THR A 98 5.42 1.51 23.08
C THR A 98 6.66 1.74 22.23
N LEU A 99 6.69 2.77 21.39
CA LEU A 99 7.85 3.09 20.56
C LEU A 99 9.12 3.29 21.41
N LYS A 100 9.04 4.12 22.46
CA LYS A 100 10.15 4.40 23.38
C LYS A 100 10.69 3.14 24.06
N ARG A 101 9.84 2.13 24.30
CA ARG A 101 10.27 0.84 24.86
C ARG A 101 11.28 0.12 23.97
N TYR A 102 11.26 0.34 22.66
CA TYR A 102 12.18 -0.33 21.71
C TYR A 102 13.45 0.45 21.43
N VAL A 103 13.50 1.74 21.76
CA VAL A 103 14.67 2.59 21.50
C VAL A 103 15.87 2.09 22.31
N HIS A 104 17.00 1.89 21.63
CA HIS A 104 18.26 1.41 22.20
C HIS A 104 18.18 0.04 22.88
N GLN A 105 17.17 -0.78 22.55
CA GLN A 105 17.05 -2.14 23.08
C GLN A 105 17.60 -3.17 22.10
N ASN A 106 18.23 -4.22 22.63
CA ASN A 106 18.52 -5.39 21.80
C ASN A 106 17.23 -6.19 21.60
N ARG A 107 17.15 -6.85 20.45
CA ARG A 107 16.02 -7.70 20.08
C ARG A 107 15.65 -8.77 21.12
N ILE A 108 16.63 -9.28 21.88
CA ILE A 108 16.41 -10.30 22.92
C ILE A 108 15.76 -9.74 24.20
N ASP A 109 15.88 -8.43 24.42
CA ASP A 109 15.44 -7.76 25.66
C ASP A 109 13.98 -7.27 25.55
N VAL A 110 13.38 -7.36 24.36
CA VAL A 110 12.03 -6.86 24.06
C VAL A 110 11.17 -7.92 23.36
N PRO A 111 9.84 -7.88 23.52
CA PRO A 111 8.97 -8.82 22.82
C PRO A 111 8.98 -8.58 21.30
N PRO A 112 8.56 -9.57 20.50
CA PRO A 112 8.52 -9.42 19.04
C PRO A 112 7.66 -8.25 18.61
N HIS A 113 8.23 -7.36 17.78
CA HIS A 113 7.52 -6.21 17.24
C HIS A 113 8.21 -5.64 16.01
N VAL A 114 7.46 -4.92 15.17
CA VAL A 114 8.00 -4.22 14.00
C VAL A 114 9.02 -3.13 14.39
N PHE A 115 8.83 -2.51 15.55
CA PHE A 115 9.78 -1.52 16.10
C PHE A 115 11.12 -2.14 16.47
N SER A 116 11.15 -3.38 16.94
CA SER A 116 12.42 -4.08 17.22
C SER A 116 13.21 -4.33 15.93
N ILE A 117 12.54 -4.70 14.82
CA ILE A 117 13.20 -4.84 13.51
C ILE A 117 13.71 -3.49 12.99
N SER A 118 12.97 -2.41 13.27
CA SER A 118 13.35 -1.06 12.86
C SER A 118 14.55 -0.54 13.63
N GLU A 119 14.60 -0.75 14.95
CA GLU A 119 15.74 -0.41 15.81
C GLU A 119 16.98 -1.19 15.41
N ASP A 120 16.87 -2.50 15.21
CA ASP A 120 18.01 -3.33 14.86
C ASP A 120 18.62 -2.91 13.52
N ALA A 121 17.77 -2.64 12.51
CA ALA A 121 18.23 -2.06 11.24
C ALA A 121 18.93 -0.71 11.45
N TYR A 122 18.32 0.22 12.18
CA TYR A 122 18.89 1.56 12.37
C TYR A 122 20.24 1.50 13.11
N ARG A 123 20.32 0.71 14.18
CA ARG A 123 21.53 0.53 14.97
C ARG A 123 22.64 -0.18 14.19
N MET A 124 22.32 -1.23 13.43
CA MET A 124 23.29 -1.92 12.56
C MET A 124 23.82 -1.01 11.46
N MET A 125 22.96 -0.18 10.86
CA MET A 125 23.38 0.81 9.88
C MET A 125 24.45 1.76 10.44
N LEU A 126 24.29 2.21 11.69
CA LEU A 126 25.25 3.12 12.34
C LEU A 126 26.52 2.43 12.81
N LEU A 127 26.40 1.21 13.35
CA LEU A 127 27.54 0.44 13.87
C LEU A 127 28.44 -0.07 12.74
N GLU A 128 27.86 -0.71 11.73
CA GLU A 128 28.58 -1.33 10.63
C GLU A 128 28.92 -0.34 9.51
N LYS A 129 28.30 0.86 9.52
CA LYS A 129 28.39 1.86 8.45
C LYS A 129 28.06 1.28 7.08
N ASP A 130 27.09 0.38 7.03
CA ASP A 130 26.65 -0.33 5.84
C ASP A 130 25.12 -0.26 5.66
N HIS A 131 24.68 -0.39 4.42
CA HIS A 131 23.26 -0.28 4.05
C HIS A 131 22.44 -1.44 4.61
N GLN A 132 21.24 -1.12 5.10
CA GLN A 132 20.31 -2.10 5.66
C GLN A 132 19.06 -2.22 4.76
N CYS A 133 18.47 -3.40 4.74
CA CYS A 133 17.27 -3.67 3.95
C CYS A 133 16.26 -4.44 4.78
N ILE A 134 15.00 -3.97 4.80
CA ILE A 134 13.88 -4.68 5.40
C ILE A 134 12.95 -5.13 4.28
N ILE A 135 12.79 -6.45 4.13
CA ILE A 135 11.92 -7.06 3.13
C ILE A 135 10.60 -7.45 3.78
N ILE A 136 9.50 -6.85 3.30
CA ILE A 136 8.14 -7.15 3.79
C ILE A 136 7.38 -7.93 2.72
N SER A 137 7.11 -9.20 2.98
CA SER A 137 6.39 -10.10 2.06
C SER A 137 5.05 -10.56 2.65
N GLY A 138 4.20 -11.16 1.81
CA GLY A 138 2.87 -11.62 2.21
C GLY A 138 1.81 -11.50 1.12
N GLU A 139 0.69 -12.20 1.29
CA GLU A 139 -0.46 -12.12 0.38
C GLU A 139 -1.14 -10.75 0.39
N SER A 140 -2.04 -10.48 -0.56
CA SER A 140 -2.84 -9.25 -0.54
C SER A 140 -3.73 -9.22 0.71
N GLY A 141 -3.78 -8.08 1.39
CA GLY A 141 -4.53 -7.92 2.64
C GLY A 141 -3.78 -8.39 3.90
N ALA A 142 -2.56 -8.92 3.79
CA ALA A 142 -1.84 -9.46 4.95
C ALA A 142 -1.25 -8.42 5.92
N GLY A 143 -1.30 -7.11 5.59
CA GLY A 143 -0.78 -6.05 6.47
C GLY A 143 0.59 -5.48 6.08
N LYS A 144 1.14 -5.83 4.90
CA LYS A 144 2.44 -5.34 4.41
C LYS A 144 2.57 -3.81 4.44
N THR A 145 1.54 -3.10 3.94
CA THR A 145 1.52 -1.64 3.87
C THR A 145 1.54 -1.02 5.28
N GLU A 146 0.78 -1.59 6.21
CA GLU A 146 0.75 -1.12 7.60
C GLU A 146 2.07 -1.36 8.32
N ALA A 147 2.68 -2.54 8.16
CA ALA A 147 4.03 -2.80 8.69
C ALA A 147 5.05 -1.80 8.15
N SER A 148 5.01 -1.47 6.86
CA SER A 148 5.89 -0.45 6.26
C SER A 148 5.68 0.93 6.87
N LYS A 149 4.42 1.36 7.07
CA LYS A 149 4.09 2.64 7.74
C LYS A 149 4.68 2.70 9.16
N GLN A 150 4.58 1.61 9.92
CA GLN A 150 5.11 1.58 11.28
C GLN A 150 6.64 1.66 11.33
N ILE A 151 7.35 1.01 10.40
CA ILE A 151 8.81 1.16 10.25
C ILE A 151 9.17 2.62 9.96
N GLN A 152 8.48 3.25 9.01
CA GLN A 152 8.73 4.65 8.64
C GLN A 152 8.46 5.60 9.81
N ASN A 153 7.37 5.39 10.55
CA ASN A 153 7.05 6.16 11.75
C ASN A 153 8.11 6.00 12.83
N TYR A 154 8.60 4.78 13.05
CA TYR A 154 9.66 4.50 14.00
C TYR A 154 10.93 5.30 13.68
N ILE A 155 11.44 5.13 12.46
CA ILE A 155 12.64 5.82 11.96
C ILE A 155 12.49 7.34 12.05
N ALA A 156 11.36 7.88 11.58
CA ALA A 156 11.10 9.32 11.64
C ALA A 156 11.04 9.88 13.07
N THR A 157 10.73 9.03 14.06
CA THR A 157 10.61 9.41 15.47
C THR A 157 11.94 9.37 16.19
N ILE A 158 12.77 8.34 15.97
CA ILE A 158 14.07 8.23 16.65
C ILE A 158 15.09 9.21 16.08
N SER A 159 14.91 9.65 14.84
CA SER A 159 15.79 10.61 14.18
C SER A 159 15.57 12.08 14.57
N GLN A 160 14.80 12.38 15.64
CA GLN A 160 14.17 13.66 16.04
C GLN A 160 15.01 14.96 16.17
N SER A 161 16.24 15.03 15.67
CA SER A 161 17.16 16.17 15.87
C SER A 161 17.47 17.04 14.64
N GLY A 162 16.75 16.96 13.51
CA GLY A 162 17.07 17.78 12.32
C GLY A 162 15.93 18.15 11.37
N THR A 163 16.14 19.21 10.57
CA THR A 163 15.22 19.71 9.51
C THR A 163 14.92 18.69 8.40
N GLY A 164 15.69 17.60 8.31
CA GLY A 164 15.48 16.51 7.35
C GLY A 164 14.26 15.64 7.64
N ILE A 165 13.79 15.64 8.89
CA ILE A 165 12.65 14.81 9.34
C ILE A 165 11.34 15.29 8.75
N ASP A 166 11.12 16.61 8.74
CA ASP A 166 9.93 17.19 8.11
C ASP A 166 9.88 16.87 6.63
N LYS A 167 11.04 16.80 5.96
CA LYS A 167 11.12 16.37 4.56
C LYS A 167 10.78 14.89 4.41
N ILE A 168 11.26 14.00 5.29
CA ILE A 168 10.90 12.58 5.24
C ILE A 168 9.42 12.37 5.54
N LYS A 169 8.88 12.96 6.61
CA LYS A 169 7.45 12.84 6.95
C LYS A 169 6.57 13.33 5.80
N ARG A 170 6.87 14.50 5.22
CA ARG A 170 6.15 15.05 4.05
C ARG A 170 6.28 14.19 2.79
N VAL A 171 7.48 13.69 2.48
CA VAL A 171 7.69 12.94 1.23
C VAL A 171 7.15 11.51 1.33
N PHE A 172 7.19 10.87 2.50
CA PHE A 172 6.87 9.43 2.61
C PHE A 172 5.54 9.14 3.29
N LEU A 173 5.24 9.79 4.41
CA LEU A 173 3.97 9.54 5.11
C LEU A 173 2.83 10.25 4.40
N GLU A 174 3.04 11.51 4.01
CA GLU A 174 2.00 12.33 3.38
C GLU A 174 1.82 12.03 1.89
N SER A 175 2.74 11.30 1.23
CA SER A 175 2.56 10.86 -0.17
C SER A 175 1.75 9.57 -0.31
N ASN A 176 1.44 8.87 0.79
CA ASN A 176 0.69 7.63 0.73
C ASN A 176 -0.70 7.80 0.07
N PRO A 177 -1.53 8.80 0.41
CA PRO A 177 -2.81 9.01 -0.28
C PRO A 177 -2.63 9.13 -1.79
N LEU A 178 -1.61 9.87 -2.25
CA LEU A 178 -1.27 9.99 -3.65
C LEU A 178 -0.88 8.64 -4.28
N LEU A 179 0.02 7.89 -3.67
CA LEU A 179 0.46 6.60 -4.19
C LEU A 179 -0.67 5.55 -4.17
N GLU A 180 -1.54 5.58 -3.16
CA GLU A 180 -2.68 4.68 -3.05
C GLU A 180 -3.78 5.04 -4.07
N ALA A 181 -4.06 6.31 -4.30
CA ALA A 181 -5.02 6.75 -5.32
C ALA A 181 -4.67 6.21 -6.72
N PHE A 182 -3.40 6.31 -7.12
CA PHE A 182 -2.95 5.94 -8.48
C PHE A 182 -2.54 4.47 -8.63
N GLY A 183 -2.23 3.79 -7.52
CA GLY A 183 -1.62 2.47 -7.56
C GLY A 183 -2.40 1.39 -6.82
N ASN A 184 -3.46 1.73 -6.09
CA ASN A 184 -4.32 0.77 -5.43
C ASN A 184 -5.70 0.67 -6.09
N ALA A 185 -6.34 -0.47 -5.89
CA ALA A 185 -7.68 -0.74 -6.37
C ALA A 185 -8.39 -1.75 -5.46
N LYS A 186 -9.73 -1.77 -5.55
CA LYS A 186 -10.54 -2.84 -4.97
C LYS A 186 -10.32 -4.14 -5.74
N THR A 187 -10.07 -5.22 -5.01
CA THR A 187 -9.99 -6.60 -5.51
C THR A 187 -10.92 -7.49 -4.70
N GLY A 188 -11.18 -8.73 -5.16
CA GLY A 188 -12.04 -9.67 -4.41
C GLY A 188 -11.54 -10.04 -3.01
N ARG A 189 -10.26 -9.75 -2.66
CA ARG A 189 -9.67 -10.07 -1.35
C ARG A 189 -9.37 -8.84 -0.48
N ASN A 190 -9.29 -7.65 -1.08
CA ASN A 190 -8.83 -6.45 -0.41
C ASN A 190 -9.35 -5.21 -1.15
N ASN A 191 -10.05 -4.35 -0.41
CA ASN A 191 -10.63 -3.10 -0.93
C ASN A 191 -9.58 -2.05 -1.29
N ASN A 192 -8.37 -2.14 -0.74
CA ASN A 192 -7.26 -1.22 -1.02
C ASN A 192 -5.97 -1.99 -1.36
N SER A 193 -6.05 -2.88 -2.37
CA SER A 193 -4.90 -3.70 -2.79
C SER A 193 -3.90 -2.86 -3.59
N SER A 194 -2.66 -2.75 -3.11
CA SER A 194 -1.55 -2.25 -3.92
C SER A 194 -1.35 -3.11 -5.17
N ARG A 195 -1.34 -2.47 -6.34
CA ARG A 195 -1.14 -3.11 -7.66
C ARG A 195 0.22 -2.78 -8.26
N PHE A 196 1.18 -2.49 -7.39
CA PHE A 196 2.57 -2.19 -7.68
C PHE A 196 3.42 -2.53 -6.45
N GLY A 197 4.69 -2.87 -6.68
CA GLY A 197 5.71 -2.94 -5.64
C GLY A 197 6.26 -1.56 -5.32
N LYS A 198 6.62 -1.34 -4.06
CA LYS A 198 7.26 -0.11 -3.57
C LYS A 198 8.59 -0.47 -2.93
N PHE A 199 9.65 0.22 -3.32
CA PHE A 199 10.93 0.20 -2.62
C PHE A 199 11.20 1.59 -2.07
N PHE A 200 11.28 1.68 -0.76
CA PHE A 200 11.54 2.91 -0.03
C PHE A 200 13.01 2.92 0.39
N GLU A 201 13.76 3.88 -0.13
CA GLU A 201 15.14 4.14 0.24
C GLU A 201 15.16 5.35 1.17
N LEU A 202 15.67 5.19 2.39
CA LEU A 202 15.91 6.29 3.32
C LEU A 202 17.41 6.55 3.39
N PHE A 203 17.81 7.81 3.24
CA PHE A 203 19.21 8.22 3.25
C PHE A 203 19.53 8.89 4.58
N PHE A 204 20.67 8.52 5.15
CA PHE A 204 21.18 9.04 6.41
C PHE A 204 22.60 9.54 6.21
N ASP A 205 23.01 10.52 7.02
CA ASP A 205 24.41 10.89 7.14
C ASP A 205 25.17 9.99 8.13
N GLU A 206 26.46 10.25 8.30
CA GLU A 206 27.33 9.49 9.20
C GLU A 206 26.92 9.59 10.68
N MET A 207 26.13 10.60 11.06
CA MET A 207 25.59 10.78 12.41
C MET A 207 24.21 10.12 12.57
N GLY A 208 23.73 9.42 11.55
CA GLY A 208 22.42 8.78 11.55
C GLY A 208 21.25 9.75 11.39
N GLN A 209 21.51 10.97 10.93
CA GLN A 209 20.46 11.95 10.67
C GLN A 209 19.88 11.76 9.27
N PRO A 210 18.54 11.81 9.13
CA PRO A 210 17.86 11.63 7.86
C PRO A 210 18.15 12.79 6.91
N GLN A 211 18.69 12.47 5.74
CA GLN A 211 18.98 13.43 4.66
C GLN A 211 17.86 13.49 3.62
N GLY A 212 17.02 12.45 3.55
CA GLY A 212 15.89 12.36 2.64
C GLY A 212 15.64 10.92 2.24
N GLY A 213 15.12 10.72 1.03
CA GLY A 213 14.99 9.39 0.49
C GLY A 213 14.36 9.36 -0.90
N LYS A 214 14.11 8.14 -1.38
CA LYS A 214 13.56 7.86 -2.71
C LYS A 214 12.54 6.74 -2.65
N VAL A 215 11.46 6.90 -3.44
CA VAL A 215 10.50 5.82 -3.70
C VAL A 215 10.71 5.31 -5.11
N THR A 216 10.96 4.02 -5.26
CA THR A 216 10.99 3.34 -6.57
C THR A 216 9.78 2.41 -6.68
N ASN A 217 8.98 2.62 -7.72
CA ASN A 217 7.78 1.83 -7.99
C ASN A 217 8.10 0.72 -9.01
N TYR A 218 7.58 -0.48 -8.76
CA TYR A 218 7.82 -1.65 -9.60
C TYR A 218 6.50 -2.26 -10.06
N LEU A 219 6.48 -2.76 -11.30
CA LEU A 219 5.44 -3.66 -11.81
C LEU A 219 4.00 -3.16 -11.58
N LEU A 220 3.74 -1.89 -11.88
CA LEU A 220 2.37 -1.36 -11.88
C LEU A 220 1.51 -2.19 -12.85
N GLU A 221 0.36 -2.68 -12.38
CA GLU A 221 -0.60 -3.48 -13.15
C GLU A 221 -1.35 -2.61 -14.18
N LYS A 222 -0.66 -2.16 -15.22
CA LYS A 222 -1.23 -1.27 -16.26
C LYS A 222 -2.45 -1.87 -16.95
N SER A 223 -2.52 -3.20 -17.08
CA SER A 223 -3.64 -3.91 -17.69
C SER A 223 -4.98 -3.67 -16.98
N ARG A 224 -4.96 -3.33 -15.68
CA ARG A 224 -6.16 -2.99 -14.90
C ARG A 224 -6.94 -1.82 -15.47
N ILE A 225 -6.26 -0.87 -16.12
CA ILE A 225 -6.91 0.31 -16.72
C ILE A 225 -7.95 -0.13 -17.75
N ILE A 226 -7.68 -1.18 -18.52
CA ILE A 226 -8.53 -1.62 -19.64
C ILE A 226 -9.49 -2.73 -19.22
N LYS A 227 -9.06 -3.64 -18.33
CA LYS A 227 -9.81 -4.86 -18.05
C LYS A 227 -9.74 -5.25 -16.57
N PRO A 228 -10.40 -4.51 -15.66
CA PRO A 228 -10.58 -4.97 -14.28
C PRO A 228 -11.40 -6.27 -14.30
N ARG A 229 -11.18 -7.15 -13.31
CA ARG A 229 -11.99 -8.37 -13.16
C ARG A 229 -13.39 -8.00 -12.64
N LYS A 230 -14.35 -8.89 -12.83
CA LYS A 230 -15.71 -8.74 -12.29
C LYS A 230 -15.64 -8.49 -10.77
N GLU A 231 -16.49 -7.60 -10.26
CA GLU A 231 -16.57 -7.19 -8.84
C GLU A 231 -15.33 -6.45 -8.28
N GLU A 232 -14.30 -6.20 -9.11
CA GLU A 232 -13.15 -5.36 -8.76
C GLU A 232 -13.35 -3.91 -9.25
N ARG A 233 -12.55 -2.97 -8.77
CA ARG A 233 -12.49 -1.61 -9.33
C ARG A 233 -11.25 -1.43 -10.21
N ASN A 234 -11.31 -0.40 -11.04
CA ASN A 234 -10.10 0.24 -11.59
C ASN A 234 -9.34 0.99 -10.46
N PHE A 235 -8.25 1.69 -10.80
CA PHE A 235 -7.54 2.51 -9.81
C PHE A 235 -8.44 3.57 -9.16
N HIS A 236 -8.25 3.79 -7.87
CA HIS A 236 -9.11 4.68 -7.07
C HIS A 236 -9.22 6.08 -7.65
N ILE A 237 -8.12 6.62 -8.18
CA ILE A 237 -8.05 7.97 -8.72
C ILE A 237 -9.14 8.28 -9.75
N PHE A 238 -9.56 7.32 -10.57
CA PHE A 238 -10.61 7.55 -11.56
C PHE A 238 -11.96 7.85 -10.90
N TYR A 239 -12.31 7.10 -9.87
CA TYR A 239 -13.55 7.30 -9.12
C TYR A 239 -13.46 8.56 -8.25
N GLN A 240 -12.30 8.77 -7.61
CA GLN A 240 -12.00 9.99 -6.85
C GLN A 240 -12.14 11.25 -7.72
N ILE A 241 -11.60 11.29 -8.94
CA ILE A 241 -11.77 12.44 -9.85
C ILE A 241 -13.25 12.67 -10.20
N LEU A 242 -13.96 11.59 -10.54
CA LEU A 242 -15.37 11.67 -10.95
C LEU A 242 -16.32 12.07 -9.82
N ARG A 243 -16.01 11.72 -8.57
CA ARG A 243 -16.79 12.20 -7.40
C ARG A 243 -16.29 13.58 -6.98
N GLY A 244 -14.98 13.71 -6.84
CA GLY A 244 -14.17 14.78 -6.28
C GLY A 244 -14.31 16.16 -6.91
N LEU A 245 -14.38 16.21 -8.24
CA LEU A 245 -14.41 17.49 -8.96
C LEU A 245 -15.73 18.23 -8.73
N PRO A 246 -15.77 19.56 -8.61
CA PRO A 246 -17.03 20.30 -8.51
C PRO A 246 -17.85 20.17 -9.80
N GLN A 247 -19.17 19.96 -9.72
CA GLN A 247 -20.01 19.67 -10.89
C GLN A 247 -20.11 20.82 -11.89
N ASN A 248 -20.14 22.08 -11.42
CA ASN A 248 -20.37 23.26 -12.25
C ASN A 248 -19.12 24.17 -12.31
N SER A 249 -17.92 23.57 -12.39
CA SER A 249 -16.69 24.35 -12.56
C SER A 249 -16.25 24.38 -14.01
N SER A 250 -15.67 25.51 -14.45
CA SER A 250 -15.09 25.65 -15.79
C SER A 250 -14.00 24.59 -16.06
N PHE A 251 -13.29 24.13 -15.02
CA PHE A 251 -12.31 23.06 -15.18
C PHE A 251 -12.98 21.72 -15.48
N THR A 252 -14.04 21.37 -14.74
CA THR A 252 -14.82 20.15 -14.95
C THR A 252 -15.48 20.11 -16.34
N GLU A 253 -16.01 21.24 -16.80
CA GLU A 253 -16.58 21.37 -18.15
C GLU A 253 -15.51 21.16 -19.24
N LYS A 254 -14.32 21.75 -19.07
CA LYS A 254 -13.19 21.55 -19.99
C LYS A 254 -12.74 20.09 -20.08
N LEU A 255 -12.94 19.31 -19.02
CA LEU A 255 -12.67 17.86 -18.96
C LEU A 255 -13.73 17.02 -19.69
N GLY A 256 -14.81 17.63 -20.19
CA GLY A 256 -15.94 16.89 -20.79
C GLY A 256 -16.77 16.13 -19.75
N LEU A 257 -16.74 16.55 -18.49
CA LEU A 257 -17.40 15.90 -17.36
C LEU A 257 -18.66 16.67 -16.91
N SER A 258 -19.65 16.85 -17.78
CA SER A 258 -20.90 17.55 -17.47
C SER A 258 -22.09 16.59 -17.35
N GLY A 259 -22.99 16.88 -16.40
CA GLY A 259 -24.22 16.09 -16.22
C GLY A 259 -23.97 14.60 -15.99
N THR A 260 -24.45 13.77 -16.92
CA THR A 260 -24.34 12.30 -16.85
C THR A 260 -22.96 11.75 -17.19
N THR A 261 -22.11 12.48 -17.92
CA THR A 261 -20.77 12.00 -18.31
C THR A 261 -19.79 11.94 -17.13
N LYS A 262 -20.12 12.61 -16.03
CA LYS A 262 -19.36 12.57 -14.77
C LYS A 262 -19.61 11.29 -13.95
N LYS A 263 -20.45 10.36 -14.42
CA LYS A 263 -20.73 9.10 -13.71
C LYS A 263 -19.79 7.99 -14.21
N PRO A 264 -19.27 7.11 -13.31
CA PRO A 264 -18.36 6.04 -13.70
C PRO A 264 -18.87 5.12 -14.82
N HIS A 265 -20.17 4.79 -14.83
CA HIS A 265 -20.76 3.92 -15.85
C HIS A 265 -20.69 4.48 -17.29
N HIS A 266 -20.43 5.78 -17.45
CA HIS A 266 -20.25 6.36 -18.78
C HIS A 266 -18.92 5.94 -19.42
N PHE A 267 -17.95 5.50 -18.63
CA PHE A 267 -16.63 5.11 -19.10
C PHE A 267 -16.50 3.59 -19.13
N LYS A 268 -16.27 3.01 -20.31
CA LYS A 268 -16.17 1.55 -20.49
C LYS A 268 -15.14 0.93 -19.54
N ASN A 269 -13.98 1.57 -19.41
CA ASN A 269 -12.88 1.14 -18.54
C ASN A 269 -13.26 1.07 -17.04
N LEU A 270 -14.35 1.74 -16.63
CA LEU A 270 -14.88 1.69 -15.26
C LEU A 270 -16.17 0.86 -15.17
N ASN A 271 -16.89 0.68 -16.27
CA ASN A 271 -18.18 -0.01 -16.34
C ASN A 271 -18.05 -1.54 -16.47
N ILE A 272 -16.90 -2.06 -16.93
CA ILE A 272 -16.69 -3.50 -17.20
C ILE A 272 -16.94 -4.40 -15.98
N SER A 273 -16.55 -3.96 -14.78
CA SER A 273 -16.64 -4.78 -13.57
C SER A 273 -17.95 -4.61 -12.80
N GLU A 274 -18.78 -3.64 -13.21
CA GLU A 274 -20.02 -3.21 -12.54
C GLU A 274 -19.84 -2.83 -11.06
N CYS A 275 -18.61 -2.57 -10.63
CA CYS A 275 -18.29 -2.15 -9.27
C CYS A 275 -17.78 -0.71 -9.28
N TYR A 276 -18.57 0.20 -8.70
CA TYR A 276 -18.28 1.63 -8.66
C TYR A 276 -17.91 2.13 -7.27
N ASP A 277 -18.45 1.50 -6.23
CA ASP A 277 -18.34 1.97 -4.85
C ASP A 277 -17.66 0.89 -3.97
N ILE A 278 -17.09 1.35 -2.85
CA ILE A 278 -16.49 0.51 -1.82
C ILE A 278 -17.21 0.85 -0.51
N ASP A 279 -17.68 -0.17 0.20
CA ASP A 279 -18.38 0.05 1.47
C ASP A 279 -17.49 0.80 2.48
N GLY A 280 -18.06 1.82 3.11
CA GLY A 280 -17.35 2.68 4.07
C GLY A 280 -16.30 3.65 3.49
N VAL A 281 -16.17 3.76 2.17
CA VAL A 281 -15.20 4.68 1.53
C VAL A 281 -15.93 5.84 0.84
N ASP A 282 -15.49 7.06 1.13
CA ASP A 282 -15.96 8.28 0.47
C ASP A 282 -14.91 8.76 -0.55
N ASP A 283 -15.10 8.44 -1.82
CA ASP A 283 -14.19 8.83 -2.91
C ASP A 283 -14.03 10.36 -3.07
N GLN A 284 -14.99 11.18 -2.63
CA GLN A 284 -14.85 12.65 -2.64
C GLN A 284 -13.84 13.09 -1.57
N LYS A 285 -13.97 12.57 -0.34
CA LYS A 285 -13.02 12.85 0.73
C LYS A 285 -11.63 12.34 0.37
N GLU A 286 -11.53 11.13 -0.18
CA GLU A 286 -10.25 10.56 -0.63
C GLU A 286 -9.63 11.36 -1.77
N PHE A 287 -10.42 11.97 -2.65
CA PHE A 287 -9.94 12.93 -3.65
C PHE A 287 -9.31 14.16 -2.99
N ASP A 288 -9.97 14.75 -2.00
CA ASP A 288 -9.45 15.92 -1.28
C ASP A 288 -8.13 15.61 -0.58
N ASP A 289 -8.04 14.44 0.05
CA ASP A 289 -6.82 13.97 0.71
C ASP A 289 -5.69 13.69 -0.31
N THR A 290 -6.03 13.19 -1.50
CA THR A 290 -5.09 13.03 -2.63
C THR A 290 -4.60 14.38 -3.16
N MET A 291 -5.48 15.38 -3.29
CA MET A 291 -5.10 16.72 -3.73
C MET A 291 -4.17 17.41 -2.71
N LYS A 292 -4.45 17.28 -1.42
CA LYS A 292 -3.55 17.75 -0.34
C LYS A 292 -2.20 17.05 -0.40
N ALA A 293 -2.19 15.73 -0.57
CA ALA A 293 -0.96 14.95 -0.70
C ALA A 293 -0.10 15.43 -1.88
N MET A 294 -0.69 15.69 -3.05
CA MET A 294 0.03 16.26 -4.20
C MET A 294 0.65 17.63 -3.89
N GLN A 295 -0.06 18.49 -3.15
CA GLN A 295 0.46 19.80 -2.75
C GLN A 295 1.60 19.67 -1.73
N HIS A 296 1.48 18.76 -0.76
CA HIS A 296 2.50 18.53 0.25
C HIS A 296 3.82 18.00 -0.32
N VAL A 297 3.76 17.14 -1.36
CA VAL A 297 4.96 16.70 -2.09
C VAL A 297 5.51 17.76 -3.05
N GLY A 298 4.91 18.96 -3.09
CA GLY A 298 5.42 20.12 -3.82
C GLY A 298 4.89 20.28 -5.25
N MET A 299 3.83 19.57 -5.64
CA MET A 299 3.24 19.74 -6.97
C MET A 299 2.50 21.08 -7.05
N LYS A 300 2.80 21.86 -8.10
CA LYS A 300 2.11 23.11 -8.38
C LYS A 300 0.69 22.82 -8.88
N LYS A 301 -0.24 23.73 -8.61
CA LYS A 301 -1.64 23.64 -9.07
C LYS A 301 -1.78 23.24 -10.54
N ARG A 302 -0.99 23.87 -11.43
CA ARG A 302 -1.02 23.55 -12.87
C ARG A 302 -0.58 22.11 -13.18
N GLN A 303 0.39 21.56 -12.44
CA GLN A 303 0.83 20.18 -12.60
C GLN A 303 -0.25 19.20 -12.13
N ILE A 304 -0.93 19.51 -11.03
CA ILE A 304 -2.07 18.73 -10.53
C ILE A 304 -3.20 18.71 -11.58
N GLU A 305 -3.54 19.87 -12.15
CA GLU A 305 -4.52 19.98 -13.23
C GLU A 305 -4.13 19.14 -14.45
N LEU A 306 -2.86 19.14 -14.85
CA LEU A 306 -2.36 18.30 -15.96
C LEU A 306 -2.48 16.81 -15.67
N VAL A 307 -2.21 16.38 -14.43
CA VAL A 307 -2.39 14.99 -14.01
C VAL A 307 -3.85 14.58 -14.10
N ILE A 308 -4.76 15.42 -13.60
CA ILE A 308 -6.21 15.16 -13.70
C ILE A 308 -6.65 15.11 -15.18
N GLN A 309 -6.17 16.03 -16.01
CA GLN A 309 -6.43 16.05 -17.46
C GLN A 309 -6.00 14.73 -18.12
N ALA A 310 -4.79 14.25 -17.83
CA ALA A 310 -4.29 12.98 -18.35
C ALA A 310 -5.15 11.78 -17.90
N CYS A 311 -5.58 11.74 -16.64
CA CYS A 311 -6.48 10.69 -16.14
C CYS A 311 -7.83 10.69 -16.87
N VAL A 312 -8.42 11.86 -17.08
CA VAL A 312 -9.71 11.97 -17.79
C VAL A 312 -9.56 11.69 -19.28
N ALA A 313 -8.43 12.06 -19.90
CA ALA A 313 -8.11 11.69 -21.28
C ALA A 313 -8.08 10.15 -21.45
N ILE A 314 -7.47 9.42 -20.51
CA ILE A 314 -7.48 7.95 -20.51
C ILE A 314 -8.91 7.39 -20.47
N LEU A 315 -9.80 8.01 -19.68
CA LEU A 315 -11.21 7.58 -19.61
C LEU A 315 -11.95 7.81 -20.94
N HIS A 316 -11.78 8.97 -21.57
CA HIS A 316 -12.37 9.26 -22.88
C HIS A 316 -11.79 8.39 -23.99
N LEU A 317 -10.49 8.11 -23.97
CA LEU A 317 -9.84 7.19 -24.90
C LEU A 317 -10.45 5.78 -24.79
N GLY A 318 -10.74 5.32 -23.57
CA GLY A 318 -11.42 4.05 -23.32
C GLY A 318 -12.83 3.95 -23.91
N ASN A 319 -13.46 5.09 -24.24
CA ASN A 319 -14.78 5.12 -24.85
C ASN A 319 -14.76 5.04 -26.38
N VAL A 320 -13.60 5.18 -27.04
CA VAL A 320 -13.47 5.06 -28.49
C VAL A 320 -13.83 3.64 -28.93
N ASP A 321 -14.81 3.51 -29.82
CA ASP A 321 -15.16 2.24 -30.46
C ASP A 321 -14.69 2.21 -31.90
N PHE A 322 -14.29 1.02 -32.32
CA PHE A 322 -13.97 0.71 -33.70
C PHE A 322 -15.09 -0.15 -34.31
N ARG A 323 -15.32 0.04 -35.60
CA ARG A 323 -16.13 -0.83 -36.46
C ARG A 323 -15.24 -1.31 -37.61
N ASP A 324 -15.59 -2.46 -38.16
CA ASP A 324 -14.92 -3.00 -39.33
C ASP A 324 -15.18 -2.09 -40.54
N GLU A 325 -14.18 -1.93 -41.38
CA GLU A 325 -14.25 -1.17 -42.63
C GLU A 325 -13.43 -1.92 -43.69
N THR A 326 -13.93 -1.97 -44.93
CA THR A 326 -13.18 -2.55 -46.05
C THR A 326 -12.72 -1.41 -46.95
N ILE A 327 -11.40 -1.31 -47.18
CA ILE A 327 -10.82 -0.29 -48.05
C ILE A 327 -10.07 -1.01 -49.17
N GLN A 328 -10.55 -0.88 -50.41
CA GLN A 328 -9.91 -1.46 -51.60
C GLN A 328 -9.54 -2.94 -51.41
N ASP A 329 -10.54 -3.75 -51.03
CA ASP A 329 -10.42 -5.20 -50.77
C ASP A 329 -9.51 -5.62 -49.60
N ALA A 330 -9.06 -4.66 -48.76
CA ALA A 330 -8.33 -4.94 -47.53
C ALA A 330 -9.22 -4.79 -46.28
N GLU A 331 -8.98 -5.66 -45.28
CA GLU A 331 -9.56 -5.54 -43.94
C GLU A 331 -8.99 -4.32 -43.22
N GLY A 332 -9.86 -3.46 -42.70
CA GLY A 332 -9.52 -2.25 -41.96
C GLY A 332 -10.50 -1.98 -40.82
N SER A 333 -10.29 -0.86 -40.14
CA SER A 333 -11.19 -0.41 -39.06
C SER A 333 -11.38 1.10 -39.10
N ALA A 334 -12.59 1.52 -38.80
CA ALA A 334 -12.97 2.92 -38.65
C ALA A 334 -13.48 3.20 -37.25
N ILE A 335 -13.36 4.46 -36.81
CA ILE A 335 -13.92 4.89 -35.53
C ILE A 335 -15.44 5.05 -35.66
N LYS A 336 -16.22 4.48 -34.73
CA LYS A 336 -17.70 4.57 -34.75
C LYS A 336 -18.20 5.98 -34.44
N SER A 337 -17.63 6.63 -33.43
CA SER A 337 -17.89 8.02 -33.08
C SER A 337 -16.58 8.70 -32.71
N THR A 338 -16.34 9.86 -33.30
CA THR A 338 -15.13 10.64 -33.08
C THR A 338 -15.18 11.49 -31.81
N ASP A 339 -16.36 11.65 -31.18
CA ASP A 339 -16.52 12.54 -30.01
C ASP A 339 -15.61 12.18 -28.82
N PRO A 340 -15.50 10.90 -28.40
CA PRO A 340 -14.60 10.53 -27.31
C PRO A 340 -13.13 10.77 -27.68
N LEU A 341 -12.75 10.52 -28.95
CA LEU A 341 -11.39 10.77 -29.43
C LEU A 341 -11.07 12.26 -29.46
N ILE A 342 -11.97 13.09 -30.00
CA ILE A 342 -11.80 14.54 -30.05
C ILE A 342 -11.68 15.12 -28.64
N THR A 343 -12.50 14.62 -27.71
CA THR A 343 -12.44 15.05 -26.30
C THR A 343 -11.11 14.66 -25.67
N CYS A 344 -10.64 13.42 -25.86
CA CYS A 344 -9.32 12.98 -25.43
C CYS A 344 -8.20 13.86 -25.99
N CYS A 345 -8.19 14.12 -27.30
CA CYS A 345 -7.17 14.94 -27.96
C CYS A 345 -7.14 16.40 -27.49
N LYS A 346 -8.25 16.94 -26.96
CA LYS A 346 -8.27 18.30 -26.38
C LYS A 346 -7.63 18.37 -24.99
N LEU A 347 -7.46 17.23 -24.33
CA LEU A 347 -6.92 17.12 -22.96
C LEU A 347 -5.42 16.80 -22.90
N LEU A 348 -4.86 16.31 -24.01
CA LEU A 348 -3.44 16.00 -24.21
C LEU A 348 -2.77 17.12 -24.99
#